data_AF-Q4DMS0-F1
#
_entry.id   AF-Q4DMS0-F1
#
_cell.length_a   1.000
_cell.length_b   1.000
_cell.length_c   1.000
_cell.angle_alpha   90.00
_cell.angle_beta   90.00
_cell.angle_gamma   90.00
#
_symmetry.space_group_name_H-M   'P 1'
#
loop_
_entity.id
_entity.type
_entity.pdbx_description
1 polymer ?
#
loop_
_entity_poly.entity_id
_entity_poly.type
_entity_poly.pdbx_seq_one_letter_code
_entity_poly.pdbx_strand_id
1 'polypeptide(L)'
;MQDEAVRAALQSGVWREKKDPKSGKTYYVNVQTRVSVWNLAKELARLQQQQKFTEEMELRKQKKLRSLAEERQAQAKKWQEEEEALMQRMAELEREKARLESEITILQGPTEVEAASLQEEQSRLLDAKQSLELIVSEELRKRRESAAELQQLQARLEALRQERQEELGMFESLRKRLEQLRQEHAEALADLQREEAVEESLREELQREERQLEDALHEEVRLKELLKMREDEVDRMKAELKAVCQRKAELQQQHQRLLEEVAESAMGAAEDTLQEPPPSSSLLLSHLQREVANRKKSLRHLMQQQRLAKEAEWMEAESAELRRFTALAEREAQRLAQFSRELSDQVRAVTPLLEAVKHDVQQLEEEMEELR
;
A
#
# COMPACT_ATOMS: atom_id res chain seq x y z
N MET A 1 -91.98 82.98 103.94
CA MET A 1 -92.20 82.75 102.49
C MET A 1 -93.69 82.77 102.12
N GLN A 2 -94.56 81.93 102.72
CA GLN A 2 -95.99 81.92 102.34
C GLN A 2 -96.76 83.19 102.73
N ASP A 3 -96.47 83.80 103.89
CA ASP A 3 -97.12 85.05 104.30
C ASP A 3 -96.76 86.26 103.44
N GLU A 4 -95.56 86.31 102.85
CA GLU A 4 -95.18 87.40 101.94
C GLU A 4 -95.95 87.33 100.61
N ALA A 5 -96.14 86.13 100.05
CA ALA A 5 -96.91 85.95 98.82
C ALA A 5 -98.39 86.35 99.01
N VAL A 6 -98.97 85.99 100.17
CA VAL A 6 -100.34 86.41 100.53
C VAL A 6 -100.40 87.93 100.72
N ARG A 7 -99.44 88.52 101.43
CA ARG A 7 -99.40 89.97 101.68
C ARG A 7 -99.18 90.79 100.41
N ALA A 8 -98.32 90.33 99.50
CA ALA A 8 -98.10 90.94 98.18
C ALA A 8 -99.36 90.83 97.30
N ALA A 9 -100.06 89.69 97.34
CA ALA A 9 -101.31 89.50 96.62
C ALA A 9 -102.47 90.37 97.16
N LEU A 10 -102.48 90.65 98.47
CA LEU A 10 -103.39 91.62 99.08
C LEU A 10 -103.03 93.07 98.71
N GLN A 11 -101.74 93.43 98.72
CA GLN A 11 -101.26 94.76 98.33
C GLN A 11 -101.49 95.06 96.85
N SER A 12 -101.36 94.07 95.96
CA SER A 12 -101.65 94.26 94.54
C SER A 12 -103.13 94.58 94.27
N GLY A 13 -103.99 94.48 95.29
CA GLY A 13 -105.42 94.73 95.20
C GLY A 13 -106.19 93.67 94.41
N VAL A 14 -105.47 92.71 93.79
CA VAL A 14 -106.06 91.59 93.04
C VAL A 14 -106.75 90.64 93.99
N TRP A 15 -106.30 90.50 95.24
CA TRP A 15 -106.96 89.69 96.26
C TRP A 15 -107.39 90.55 97.45
N ARG A 16 -108.61 90.34 97.97
CA ARG A 16 -109.12 91.02 99.17
C ARG A 16 -109.48 90.05 100.27
N GLU A 17 -109.12 90.41 101.49
CA GLU A 17 -109.50 89.70 102.70
C GLU A 17 -110.94 90.07 103.12
N LYS A 18 -111.78 89.05 103.35
CA LYS A 18 -113.14 89.22 103.88
C LYS A 18 -113.39 88.22 105.02
N LYS A 19 -114.15 88.61 106.03
CA LYS A 19 -114.59 87.73 107.11
C LYS A 19 -116.00 87.21 106.84
N ASP A 20 -116.20 85.90 106.93
CA ASP A 20 -117.52 85.28 106.79
C ASP A 20 -118.33 85.48 108.10
N PRO A 21 -119.48 86.18 108.06
CA PRO A 21 -120.26 86.53 109.25
C PRO A 21 -120.85 85.32 109.98
N LYS A 22 -121.00 84.16 109.32
CA LYS A 22 -121.54 82.94 109.95
C LYS A 22 -120.49 82.11 110.65
N SER A 23 -119.27 82.04 110.11
CA SER A 23 -118.20 81.17 110.64
C SER A 23 -117.11 81.91 111.40
N GLY A 24 -117.05 83.24 111.31
CA GLY A 24 -115.98 84.07 111.87
C GLY A 24 -114.62 83.90 111.15
N LYS A 25 -114.54 83.03 110.12
CA LYS A 25 -113.30 82.72 109.41
C LYS A 25 -113.05 83.71 108.27
N THR A 26 -111.77 84.01 108.06
CA THR A 26 -111.29 84.86 106.97
C THR A 26 -111.18 84.06 105.67
N TYR A 27 -111.64 84.63 104.55
CA TYR A 27 -111.46 84.11 103.19
C TYR A 27 -110.94 85.22 102.25
N TYR A 28 -110.25 84.83 101.19
CA TYR A 28 -109.65 85.73 100.21
C TYR A 28 -110.41 85.67 98.90
N VAL A 29 -110.77 86.82 98.33
CA VAL A 29 -111.49 86.90 97.05
C VAL A 29 -110.62 87.60 96.02
N ASN A 30 -110.40 86.95 94.88
CA ASN A 30 -109.76 87.59 93.75
C ASN A 30 -110.75 88.56 93.09
N VAL A 31 -110.43 89.84 93.03
CA VAL A 31 -111.27 90.88 92.44
C VAL A 31 -111.39 90.72 90.92
N GLN A 32 -110.35 90.21 90.25
CA GLN A 32 -110.33 90.02 88.80
C GLN A 32 -111.07 88.73 88.38
N THR A 33 -110.73 87.60 88.98
CA THR A 33 -111.32 86.30 88.58
C THR A 33 -112.60 85.97 89.34
N ARG A 34 -112.97 86.76 90.36
CA ARG A 34 -114.09 86.52 91.30
C ARG A 34 -114.01 85.16 92.02
N VAL A 35 -112.85 84.51 92.01
CA VAL A 35 -112.62 83.25 92.72
C VAL A 35 -112.37 83.56 94.19
N SER A 36 -113.16 82.97 95.08
CA SER A 36 -112.94 82.99 96.52
C SER A 36 -112.19 81.73 96.96
N VAL A 37 -111.13 81.90 97.74
CA VAL A 37 -110.36 80.80 98.33
C VAL A 37 -110.10 81.07 99.80
N TRP A 38 -110.24 80.02 100.60
CA TRP A 38 -109.98 80.06 102.03
C TRP A 38 -108.48 80.10 102.33
N ASN A 39 -107.64 79.59 101.43
CA ASN A 39 -106.18 79.58 101.57
C ASN A 39 -105.54 80.15 100.31
N LEU A 40 -105.29 81.46 100.31
CA LEU A 40 -104.70 82.18 99.17
C LEU A 40 -103.30 81.65 98.80
N ALA A 41 -102.49 81.26 99.79
CA ALA A 41 -101.15 80.75 99.57
C ALA A 41 -101.14 79.49 98.70
N LYS A 42 -102.11 78.57 98.91
CA LYS A 42 -102.19 77.32 98.15
C LYS A 42 -102.56 77.56 96.68
N GLU A 43 -103.42 78.54 96.41
CA GLU A 43 -103.92 78.74 95.04
C GLU A 43 -102.94 79.54 94.17
N LEU A 44 -102.18 80.46 94.78
CA LEU A 44 -101.03 81.09 94.10
C LEU A 44 -99.95 80.05 93.74
N ALA A 45 -99.71 79.06 94.59
CA ALA A 45 -98.75 77.99 94.29
C ALA A 45 -99.16 77.11 93.10
N ARG A 46 -100.47 76.88 92.91
CA ARG A 46 -100.99 76.06 91.80
C ARG A 46 -100.86 76.76 90.44
N LEU A 47 -101.16 78.06 90.37
CA LEU A 47 -101.00 78.85 89.14
C LEU A 47 -99.54 78.94 88.71
N GLN A 48 -98.60 79.01 89.67
CA GLN A 48 -97.17 78.94 89.38
C GLN A 48 -96.72 77.57 88.85
N GLN A 49 -97.44 76.47 89.12
CA GLN A 49 -97.11 75.16 88.54
C GLN A 49 -97.57 75.03 87.08
N GLN A 50 -98.72 75.62 86.70
CA GLN A 50 -99.22 75.53 85.33
C GLN A 50 -98.39 76.36 84.33
N GLN A 51 -97.94 77.56 84.69
CA GLN A 51 -97.04 78.35 83.83
C GLN A 51 -95.69 77.67 83.62
N LYS A 52 -95.14 77.01 84.66
CA LYS A 52 -93.91 76.23 84.57
C LYS A 52 -94.04 75.05 83.58
N PHE A 53 -95.19 74.38 83.52
CA PHE A 53 -95.38 73.22 82.64
C PHE A 53 -95.38 73.58 81.14
N THR A 54 -96.01 74.70 80.76
CA THR A 54 -96.06 75.15 79.36
C THR A 54 -94.71 75.65 78.86
N GLU A 55 -93.98 76.40 79.71
CA GLU A 55 -92.62 76.86 79.41
C GLU A 55 -91.65 75.67 79.32
N GLU A 56 -91.80 74.65 80.16
CA GLU A 56 -90.98 73.42 80.12
C GLU A 56 -91.14 72.62 78.81
N MET A 57 -92.34 72.54 78.24
CA MET A 57 -92.60 71.81 76.99
C MET A 57 -91.99 72.49 75.76
N GLU A 58 -92.08 73.82 75.67
CA GLU A 58 -91.42 74.60 74.60
C GLU A 58 -89.89 74.53 74.73
N LEU A 59 -89.37 74.66 75.96
CA LEU A 59 -87.96 74.44 76.25
C LEU A 59 -87.51 73.03 75.86
N ARG A 60 -88.33 71.99 76.08
CA ARG A 60 -88.02 70.61 75.64
C ARG A 60 -87.94 70.48 74.12
N LYS A 61 -88.86 71.08 73.36
CA LYS A 61 -88.81 71.05 71.88
C LYS A 61 -87.60 71.81 71.34
N GLN A 62 -87.30 73.00 71.86
CA GLN A 62 -86.09 73.74 71.49
C GLN A 62 -84.83 72.99 71.88
N LYS A 63 -84.78 72.38 73.07
CA LYS A 63 -83.68 71.50 73.49
C LYS A 63 -83.50 70.30 72.56
N LYS A 64 -84.58 69.69 72.08
CA LYS A 64 -84.53 68.54 71.16
C LYS A 64 -84.07 68.93 69.75
N LEU A 65 -84.48 70.09 69.25
CA LEU A 65 -83.98 70.62 67.97
C LEU A 65 -82.50 71.04 68.08
N ARG A 66 -82.11 71.65 69.21
CA ARG A 66 -80.70 71.93 69.50
C ARG A 66 -79.88 70.65 69.60
N SER A 67 -80.36 69.62 70.31
CA SER A 67 -79.64 68.34 70.41
C SER A 67 -79.51 67.63 69.06
N LEU A 68 -80.53 67.66 68.20
CA LEU A 68 -80.45 67.11 66.84
C LEU A 68 -79.50 67.91 65.93
N ALA A 69 -79.50 69.25 66.05
CA ALA A 69 -78.57 70.10 65.33
C ALA A 69 -77.12 69.88 65.80
N GLU A 70 -76.92 69.73 67.11
CA GLU A 70 -75.64 69.36 67.72
C GLU A 70 -75.19 67.96 67.29
N GLU A 71 -76.09 66.97 67.25
CA GLU A 71 -75.80 65.62 66.75
C GLU A 71 -75.40 65.64 65.27
N ARG A 72 -76.09 66.41 64.43
CA ARG A 72 -75.71 66.56 63.01
C ARG A 72 -74.39 67.31 62.83
N GLN A 73 -74.13 68.34 63.64
CA GLN A 73 -72.84 69.02 63.64
C GLN A 73 -71.73 68.08 64.12
N ALA A 74 -71.98 67.25 65.13
CA ALA A 74 -71.04 66.24 65.61
C ALA A 74 -70.80 65.14 64.57
N GLN A 75 -71.84 64.67 63.87
CA GLN A 75 -71.72 63.71 62.77
C GLN A 75 -70.96 64.31 61.60
N ALA A 76 -71.24 65.56 61.22
CA ALA A 76 -70.51 66.26 60.16
C ALA A 76 -69.03 66.44 60.52
N LYS A 77 -68.72 66.77 61.78
CA LYS A 77 -67.34 66.84 62.27
C LYS A 77 -66.65 65.47 62.22
N LYS A 78 -67.31 64.41 62.69
CA LYS A 78 -66.78 63.04 62.60
C LYS A 78 -66.53 62.63 61.16
N TRP A 79 -67.45 62.96 60.25
CA TRP A 79 -67.29 62.70 58.83
C TRP A 79 -66.11 63.47 58.23
N GLN A 80 -65.94 64.74 58.61
CA GLN A 80 -64.78 65.54 58.21
C GLN A 80 -63.48 64.94 58.75
N GLU A 81 -63.45 64.53 60.02
CA GLU A 81 -62.30 63.85 60.63
C GLU A 81 -61.99 62.51 59.94
N GLU A 82 -63.01 61.73 59.58
CA GLU A 82 -62.86 60.47 58.83
C GLU A 82 -62.36 60.71 57.39
N GLU A 83 -62.90 61.71 56.69
CA GLU A 83 -62.42 62.11 55.36
C GLU A 83 -60.98 62.63 55.43
N GLU A 84 -60.65 63.47 56.41
CA GLU A 84 -59.29 63.96 56.63
C GLU A 84 -58.34 62.80 56.97
N ALA A 85 -58.74 61.86 57.81
CA ALA A 85 -57.95 60.67 58.13
C ALA A 85 -57.74 59.76 56.92
N LEU A 86 -58.76 59.56 56.09
CA LEU A 86 -58.65 58.81 54.84
C LEU A 86 -57.73 59.53 53.85
N MET A 87 -57.86 60.84 53.70
CA MET A 87 -57.00 61.66 52.85
C MET A 87 -55.54 61.63 53.32
N GLN A 88 -55.30 61.68 54.64
CA GLN A 88 -53.97 61.51 55.23
C GLN A 88 -53.42 60.11 54.92
N ARG A 89 -54.22 59.06 55.08
CA ARG A 89 -53.80 57.69 54.78
C ARG A 89 -53.51 57.47 53.31
N MET A 90 -54.30 58.06 52.41
CA MET A 90 -54.04 58.05 50.98
C MET A 90 -52.71 58.75 50.67
N ALA A 91 -52.48 59.93 51.25
CA ALA A 91 -51.22 60.66 51.06
C ALA A 91 -50.00 59.89 51.63
N GLU A 92 -50.15 59.15 52.74
CA GLU A 92 -49.10 58.25 53.24
C GLU A 92 -48.81 57.11 52.26
N LEU A 93 -49.85 56.43 51.78
CA LEU A 93 -49.71 55.33 50.81
C LEU A 93 -49.11 55.80 49.48
N GLU A 94 -49.44 57.02 49.03
CA GLU A 94 -48.81 57.62 47.84
C GLU A 94 -47.31 57.89 48.05
N ARG A 95 -46.92 58.36 49.25
CA ARG A 95 -45.50 58.53 49.60
C ARG A 95 -44.77 57.19 49.68
N GLU A 96 -45.37 56.17 50.29
CA GLU A 96 -44.82 54.82 50.36
C GLU A 96 -44.71 54.19 48.98
N LYS A 97 -45.72 54.34 48.12
CA LYS A 97 -45.70 53.89 46.72
C LYS A 97 -44.56 54.56 45.96
N ALA A 98 -44.44 55.90 46.04
CA ALA A 98 -43.35 56.62 45.39
C ALA A 98 -41.97 56.17 45.91
N ARG A 99 -41.86 55.89 47.21
CA ARG A 99 -40.64 55.33 47.81
C ARG A 99 -40.32 53.95 47.26
N LEU A 100 -41.27 53.02 47.22
CA LEU A 100 -41.07 51.68 46.68
C LEU A 100 -40.77 51.70 45.17
N GLU A 101 -41.45 52.56 44.41
CA GLU A 101 -41.15 52.78 42.99
C GLU A 101 -39.71 53.28 42.81
N SER A 102 -39.25 54.20 43.68
CA SER A 102 -37.86 54.66 43.65
C SER A 102 -36.86 53.55 44.04
N GLU A 103 -37.16 52.74 45.07
CA GLU A 103 -36.33 51.60 45.48
C GLU A 103 -36.26 50.53 44.39
N ILE A 104 -37.37 50.21 43.72
CA ILE A 104 -37.42 49.30 42.57
C ILE A 104 -36.58 49.85 41.42
N THR A 105 -36.70 51.14 41.09
CA THR A 105 -35.92 51.77 40.03
C THR A 105 -34.41 51.71 40.33
N ILE A 106 -34.04 51.97 41.59
CA ILE A 106 -32.64 51.91 42.04
C ILE A 106 -32.08 50.48 41.95
N LEU A 107 -32.89 49.45 42.22
CA LEU A 107 -32.44 48.04 42.15
C LEU A 107 -32.46 47.50 40.71
N GLN A 108 -33.41 47.93 39.87
CA GLN A 108 -33.48 47.53 38.47
C GLN A 108 -32.24 47.95 37.68
N GLY A 109 -31.71 49.17 37.91
CA GLY A 109 -30.52 49.64 37.22
C GLY A 109 -29.31 48.69 37.32
N PRO A 110 -28.81 48.38 38.54
CA PRO A 110 -27.73 47.41 38.73
C PRO A 110 -28.05 46.02 38.20
N THR A 111 -29.26 45.51 38.40
CA THR A 111 -29.64 44.18 37.91
C THR A 111 -29.67 44.11 36.38
N GLU A 112 -30.15 45.15 35.70
CA GLU A 112 -30.14 45.25 34.23
C GLU A 112 -28.72 45.35 33.70
N VAL A 113 -27.85 46.13 34.36
CA VAL A 113 -26.42 46.23 33.99
C VAL A 113 -25.71 44.90 34.19
N GLU A 114 -25.95 44.20 35.30
CA GLU A 114 -25.42 42.85 35.54
C GLU A 114 -25.94 41.85 34.49
N ALA A 115 -27.24 41.86 34.19
CA ALA A 115 -27.83 40.99 33.18
C ALA A 115 -27.25 41.27 31.77
N ALA A 116 -27.07 42.53 31.39
CA ALA A 116 -26.42 42.91 30.15
C ALA A 116 -24.96 42.44 30.11
N SER A 117 -24.20 42.62 31.21
CA SER A 117 -22.81 42.15 31.29
C SER A 117 -22.69 40.63 31.19
N LEU A 118 -23.61 39.88 31.80
CA LEU A 118 -23.66 38.41 31.69
C LEU A 118 -24.01 37.96 30.27
N GLN A 119 -24.91 38.67 29.57
CA GLN A 119 -25.22 38.39 28.17
C GLN A 119 -24.03 38.66 27.25
N GLU A 120 -23.28 39.75 27.48
CA GLU A 120 -22.04 40.04 26.75
C GLU A 120 -20.95 38.99 27.00
N GLU A 121 -20.77 38.53 28.25
CA GLU A 121 -19.84 37.46 28.54
C GLU A 121 -20.30 36.12 27.94
N GLN A 122 -21.61 35.85 27.93
CA GLN A 122 -22.16 34.66 27.28
C GLN A 122 -21.91 34.67 25.76
N SER A 123 -22.09 35.80 25.08
CA SER A 123 -21.81 35.92 23.65
C SER A 123 -20.32 35.76 23.37
N ARG A 124 -19.44 36.40 24.16
CA ARG A 124 -17.97 36.22 24.05
C ARG A 124 -17.56 34.76 24.24
N LEU A 125 -18.14 34.04 25.20
CA LEU A 125 -17.86 32.64 25.44
C LEU A 125 -18.36 31.74 24.30
N LEU A 126 -19.50 32.05 23.70
CA LEU A 126 -20.00 31.32 22.53
C LEU A 126 -19.10 31.54 21.31
N ASP A 127 -18.68 32.77 21.05
CA ASP A 127 -17.75 33.10 19.95
C ASP A 127 -16.39 32.41 20.16
N ALA A 128 -15.86 32.47 21.39
CA ALA A 128 -14.63 31.77 21.76
C ALA A 128 -14.76 30.25 21.57
N LYS A 129 -15.88 29.65 22.00
CA LYS A 129 -16.16 28.23 21.79
C LYS A 129 -16.17 27.87 20.31
N GLN A 130 -16.87 28.65 19.47
CA GLN A 130 -16.92 28.41 18.02
C GLN A 130 -15.53 28.52 17.39
N SER A 131 -14.73 29.51 17.79
CA SER A 131 -13.35 29.66 17.30
C SER A 131 -12.46 28.46 17.67
N LEU A 132 -12.61 27.92 18.88
CA LEU A 132 -11.89 26.73 19.33
C LEU A 132 -12.35 25.47 18.60
N GLU A 133 -13.65 25.30 18.35
CA GLU A 133 -14.19 24.19 17.57
C GLU A 133 -13.63 24.18 16.16
N LEU A 134 -13.52 25.34 15.51
CA LEU A 134 -12.89 25.48 14.19
C LEU A 134 -11.41 25.07 14.22
N ILE A 135 -10.62 25.62 15.14
CA ILE A 135 -9.18 25.27 15.28
C ILE A 135 -9.01 23.77 15.54
N VAL A 136 -9.81 23.19 16.44
CA VAL A 136 -9.75 21.74 16.73
C VAL A 136 -10.10 20.92 15.50
N SER A 137 -11.10 21.33 14.72
CA SER A 137 -11.47 20.63 13.49
C SER A 137 -10.36 20.68 12.43
N GLU A 138 -9.68 21.82 12.29
CA GLU A 138 -8.56 21.98 11.38
C GLU A 138 -7.35 21.15 11.80
N GLU A 139 -7.01 21.16 13.10
CA GLU A 139 -5.91 20.34 13.64
C GLU A 139 -6.21 18.84 13.53
N LEU A 140 -7.46 18.42 13.73
CA LEU A 140 -7.88 17.04 13.49
C LEU A 140 -7.77 16.67 12.00
N ARG A 141 -8.11 17.58 11.08
CA ARG A 141 -7.93 17.36 9.64
C ARG A 141 -6.45 17.20 9.29
N LYS A 142 -5.59 18.13 9.73
CA LYS A 142 -4.12 18.05 9.52
C LYS A 142 -3.53 16.77 10.08
N ARG A 143 -3.97 16.31 11.26
CA ARG A 143 -3.55 15.03 11.85
C ARG A 143 -3.99 13.82 11.04
N ARG A 144 -5.18 13.85 10.44
CA ARG A 144 -5.65 12.78 9.54
C ARG A 144 -4.84 12.75 8.24
N GLU A 145 -4.54 13.91 7.67
CA GLU A 145 -3.72 14.04 6.47
C GLU A 145 -2.29 13.52 6.71
N SER A 146 -1.63 14.00 7.76
CA SER A 146 -0.31 13.51 8.14
C SER A 146 -0.30 12.02 8.52
N ALA A 147 -1.34 11.49 9.16
CA ALA A 147 -1.48 10.05 9.39
C ALA A 147 -1.64 9.26 8.07
N ALA A 148 -2.39 9.79 7.10
CA ALA A 148 -2.55 9.17 5.79
C ALA A 148 -1.24 9.20 4.98
N GLU A 149 -0.49 10.31 5.02
CA GLU A 149 0.84 10.42 4.41
C GLU A 149 1.82 9.40 5.03
N LEU A 150 1.83 9.28 6.36
CA LEU A 150 2.64 8.27 7.05
C LEU A 150 2.26 6.84 6.64
N GLN A 151 0.98 6.53 6.50
CA GLN A 151 0.52 5.23 6.01
C GLN A 151 0.95 4.97 4.56
N GLN A 152 0.86 5.98 3.69
CA GLN A 152 1.34 5.88 2.30
C GLN A 152 2.86 5.64 2.24
N LEU A 153 3.64 6.35 3.05
CA LEU A 153 5.09 6.15 3.14
C LEU A 153 5.44 4.77 3.72
N GLN A 154 4.71 4.29 4.72
CA GLN A 154 4.88 2.93 5.25
C GLN A 154 4.60 1.88 4.18
N ALA A 155 3.49 1.99 3.44
CA ALA A 155 3.16 1.09 2.34
C ALA A 155 4.22 1.13 1.23
N ARG A 156 4.73 2.32 0.87
CA ARG A 156 5.81 2.47 -0.11
C ARG A 156 7.11 1.82 0.37
N LEU A 157 7.46 1.96 1.64
CA LEU A 157 8.63 1.29 2.22
C LEU A 157 8.48 -0.24 2.23
N GLU A 158 7.28 -0.75 2.47
CA GLU A 158 7.01 -2.19 2.39
C GLU A 158 7.13 -2.72 0.96
N ALA A 159 6.60 -2.00 -0.03
CA ALA A 159 6.78 -2.34 -1.45
C ALA A 159 8.27 -2.38 -1.85
N LEU A 160 9.04 -1.33 -1.50
CA LEU A 160 10.48 -1.29 -1.78
C LEU A 160 11.25 -2.43 -1.07
N ARG A 161 10.82 -2.83 0.13
CA ARG A 161 11.42 -3.99 0.83
C ARG A 161 11.14 -5.30 0.10
N GLN A 162 9.94 -5.47 -0.47
CA GLN A 162 9.58 -6.65 -1.25
C GLN A 162 10.38 -6.70 -2.56
N GLU A 163 10.42 -5.60 -3.32
CA GLU A 163 11.24 -5.48 -4.53
C GLU A 163 12.71 -5.82 -4.23
N ARG A 164 13.24 -5.29 -3.12
CA ARG A 164 14.62 -5.60 -2.69
C ARG A 164 14.83 -7.09 -2.36
N GLN A 165 13.84 -7.76 -1.77
CA GLN A 165 13.92 -9.19 -1.48
C GLN A 165 13.90 -10.02 -2.78
N GLU A 166 13.08 -9.62 -3.75
CA GLU A 166 13.03 -10.26 -5.08
C GLU A 166 14.37 -10.08 -5.82
N GLU A 167 14.93 -8.88 -5.82
CA GLU A 167 16.28 -8.62 -6.36
C GLU A 167 17.34 -9.51 -5.72
N LEU A 168 17.34 -9.62 -4.38
CA LEU A 168 18.30 -10.47 -3.67
C LEU A 168 18.13 -11.95 -4.07
N GLY A 169 16.88 -12.42 -4.21
CA GLY A 169 16.60 -13.77 -4.72
C GLY A 169 17.12 -13.99 -6.15
N MET A 170 16.98 -13.00 -7.03
CA MET A 170 17.56 -13.04 -8.38
C MET A 170 19.09 -13.03 -8.36
N PHE A 171 19.71 -12.21 -7.51
CA PHE A 171 21.17 -12.21 -7.36
C PHE A 171 21.70 -13.54 -6.83
N GLU A 172 21.00 -14.19 -5.90
CA GLU A 172 21.36 -15.52 -5.40
C GLU A 172 21.26 -16.60 -6.49
N SER A 173 20.23 -16.56 -7.33
CA SER A 173 20.10 -17.52 -8.44
C SER A 173 21.19 -17.31 -9.51
N LEU A 174 21.51 -16.05 -9.83
CA LEU A 174 22.61 -15.70 -10.74
C LEU A 174 23.98 -16.12 -10.17
N ARG A 175 24.21 -15.92 -8.87
CA ARG A 175 25.44 -16.38 -8.19
C ARG A 175 25.59 -17.89 -8.29
N LYS A 176 24.54 -18.65 -7.99
CA LYS A 176 24.52 -20.12 -8.14
C LYS A 176 24.81 -20.56 -9.58
N ARG A 177 24.20 -19.90 -10.57
CA ARG A 177 24.47 -20.21 -11.99
C ARG A 177 25.92 -19.90 -12.38
N LEU A 178 26.48 -18.81 -11.88
CA LEU A 178 27.86 -18.45 -12.13
C LEU A 178 28.84 -19.44 -11.47
N GLU A 179 28.53 -19.94 -10.28
CA GLU A 179 29.30 -21.02 -9.63
C GLU A 179 29.24 -22.33 -10.43
N GLN A 180 28.07 -22.71 -10.94
CA GLN A 180 27.93 -23.87 -11.84
C GLN A 180 28.76 -23.71 -13.12
N LEU A 181 28.68 -22.56 -13.79
CA LEU A 181 29.48 -22.29 -14.99
C LEU A 181 30.99 -22.34 -14.72
N ARG A 182 31.43 -21.92 -13.53
CA ARG A 182 32.83 -22.05 -13.13
C ARG A 182 33.24 -23.51 -12.92
N GLN A 183 32.36 -24.35 -12.38
CA GLN A 183 32.60 -25.79 -12.24
C GLN A 183 32.65 -26.46 -13.62
N GLU A 184 31.68 -26.21 -14.49
CA GLU A 184 31.63 -26.70 -15.87
C GLU A 184 32.92 -26.32 -16.64
N HIS A 185 33.38 -25.07 -16.51
CA HIS A 185 34.63 -24.61 -17.12
C HIS A 185 35.87 -25.31 -16.53
N ALA A 186 35.93 -25.54 -15.22
CA ALA A 186 37.03 -26.24 -14.58
C ALA A 186 37.09 -27.72 -15.02
N GLU A 187 35.94 -28.37 -15.19
CA GLU A 187 35.83 -29.72 -15.73
C GLU A 187 36.32 -29.78 -17.18
N ALA A 188 35.86 -28.85 -18.03
CA ALA A 188 36.31 -28.77 -19.42
C ALA A 188 37.83 -28.54 -19.55
N LEU A 189 38.43 -27.71 -18.69
CA LEU A 189 39.89 -27.54 -18.66
C LEU A 189 40.61 -28.83 -18.24
N ALA A 190 40.07 -29.57 -17.29
CA ALA A 190 40.65 -30.83 -16.85
C ALA A 190 40.54 -31.91 -17.94
N ASP A 191 39.43 -31.94 -18.69
CA ASP A 191 39.28 -32.82 -19.85
C ASP A 191 40.26 -32.47 -20.96
N LEU A 192 40.41 -31.19 -21.30
CA LEU A 192 41.38 -30.72 -22.28
C LEU A 192 42.81 -31.15 -21.91
N GLN A 193 43.21 -31.00 -20.64
CA GLN A 193 44.52 -31.44 -20.17
C GLN A 193 44.73 -32.96 -20.29
N ARG A 194 43.68 -33.76 -20.12
CA ARG A 194 43.76 -35.22 -20.32
C ARG A 194 43.93 -35.55 -21.79
N GLU A 195 43.21 -34.87 -22.67
CA GLU A 195 43.34 -35.05 -24.12
C GLU A 195 44.72 -34.64 -24.62
N GLU A 196 45.25 -33.51 -24.15
CA GLU A 196 46.62 -33.06 -24.44
C GLU A 196 47.67 -34.11 -24.00
N ALA A 197 47.53 -34.67 -22.79
CA ALA A 197 48.44 -35.71 -22.30
C ALA A 197 48.34 -37.02 -23.11
N VAL A 198 47.14 -37.39 -23.56
CA VAL A 198 46.94 -38.53 -24.45
C VAL A 198 47.56 -38.25 -25.82
N GLU A 199 47.38 -37.06 -26.38
CA GLU A 199 48.00 -36.67 -27.65
C GLU A 199 49.53 -36.73 -27.56
N GLU A 200 50.13 -36.25 -26.46
CA GLU A 200 51.56 -36.36 -26.21
C GLU A 200 52.02 -37.83 -26.19
N SER A 201 51.30 -38.71 -25.47
CA SER A 201 51.62 -40.14 -25.44
C SER A 201 51.56 -40.81 -26.82
N LEU A 202 50.53 -40.48 -27.63
CA LEU A 202 50.38 -40.98 -28.99
C LEU A 202 51.47 -40.46 -29.93
N ARG A 203 51.89 -39.20 -29.77
CA ARG A 203 53.04 -38.65 -30.52
C ARG A 203 54.33 -39.39 -30.18
N GLU A 204 54.55 -39.74 -28.92
CA GLU A 204 55.72 -40.53 -28.53
C GLU A 204 55.66 -41.96 -29.09
N GLU A 205 54.49 -42.61 -29.07
CA GLU A 205 54.29 -43.93 -29.67
C GLU A 205 54.52 -43.90 -31.18
N LEU A 206 53.97 -42.91 -31.88
CA LEU A 206 54.21 -42.72 -33.31
C LEU A 206 55.71 -42.59 -33.60
N GLN A 207 56.44 -41.77 -32.84
CA GLN A 207 57.89 -41.67 -32.99
C GLN A 207 58.64 -42.97 -32.70
N ARG A 208 58.14 -43.81 -31.79
CA ARG A 208 58.73 -45.14 -31.53
C ARG A 208 58.52 -46.07 -32.71
N GLU A 209 57.32 -46.09 -33.27
CA GLU A 209 57.00 -46.89 -34.46
C GLU A 209 57.75 -46.41 -35.70
N GLU A 210 57.89 -45.10 -35.91
CA GLU A 210 58.70 -44.53 -36.98
C GLU A 210 60.15 -45.01 -36.91
N ARG A 211 60.77 -44.99 -35.72
CA ARG A 211 62.13 -45.51 -35.52
C ARG A 211 62.23 -47.01 -35.81
N GLN A 212 61.25 -47.80 -35.38
CA GLN A 212 61.22 -49.24 -35.68
C GLN A 212 61.09 -49.52 -37.18
N LEU A 213 60.26 -48.74 -37.89
CA LEU A 213 60.12 -48.84 -39.33
C LEU A 213 61.42 -48.45 -40.04
N GLU A 214 62.09 -47.39 -39.60
CA GLU A 214 63.42 -47.01 -40.10
C GLU A 214 64.41 -48.17 -39.92
N ASP A 215 64.51 -48.74 -38.72
CA ASP A 215 65.41 -49.88 -38.45
C ASP A 215 65.07 -51.10 -39.34
N ALA A 216 63.79 -51.43 -39.47
CA ALA A 216 63.33 -52.53 -40.33
C ALA A 216 63.66 -52.28 -41.82
N LEU A 217 63.56 -51.04 -42.30
CA LEU A 217 63.98 -50.68 -43.65
C LEU A 217 65.49 -50.85 -43.84
N HIS A 218 66.32 -50.45 -42.84
CA HIS A 218 67.76 -50.70 -42.88
C HIS A 218 68.08 -52.21 -42.91
N GLU A 219 67.36 -53.03 -42.14
CA GLU A 219 67.52 -54.48 -42.17
C GLU A 219 67.09 -55.09 -43.51
N GLU A 220 65.99 -54.61 -44.10
CA GLU A 220 65.53 -55.06 -45.42
C GLU A 220 66.59 -54.77 -46.49
N VAL A 221 67.20 -53.59 -46.47
CA VAL A 221 68.31 -53.24 -47.37
C VAL A 221 69.49 -54.21 -47.17
N ARG A 222 69.90 -54.47 -45.92
CA ARG A 222 70.97 -55.42 -45.61
C ARG A 222 70.67 -56.83 -46.12
N LEU A 223 69.44 -57.31 -45.96
CA LEU A 223 69.03 -58.63 -46.42
C LEU A 223 68.97 -58.72 -47.95
N LYS A 224 68.51 -57.66 -48.63
CA LYS A 224 68.55 -57.58 -50.10
C LYS A 224 69.98 -57.67 -50.64
N GLU A 225 70.94 -57.01 -49.99
CA GLU A 225 72.35 -57.11 -50.34
C GLU A 225 72.89 -58.54 -50.16
N LEU A 226 72.56 -59.20 -49.05
CA LEU A 226 72.95 -60.59 -48.81
C LEU A 226 72.31 -61.57 -49.82
N LEU A 227 71.04 -61.37 -50.16
CA LEU A 227 70.36 -62.18 -51.17
C LEU A 227 71.02 -62.01 -52.54
N LYS A 228 71.33 -60.78 -52.95
CA LYS A 228 72.05 -60.51 -54.18
C LYS A 228 73.39 -61.24 -54.23
N MET A 229 74.17 -61.19 -53.14
CA MET A 229 75.44 -61.93 -53.04
C MET A 229 75.24 -63.46 -53.18
N ARG A 230 74.16 -64.01 -52.60
CA ARG A 230 73.82 -65.45 -52.74
C ARG A 230 73.33 -65.81 -54.13
N GLU A 231 72.57 -64.94 -54.79
CA GLU A 231 72.17 -65.10 -56.19
C GLU A 231 73.41 -65.15 -57.10
N ASP A 232 74.36 -64.24 -56.92
CA ASP A 232 75.64 -64.22 -57.64
C ASP A 232 76.46 -65.52 -57.40
N GLU A 233 76.49 -66.03 -56.17
CA GLU A 233 77.12 -67.32 -55.83
C GLU A 233 76.44 -68.50 -56.51
N VAL A 234 75.10 -68.55 -56.49
CA VAL A 234 74.32 -69.62 -57.14
C VAL A 234 74.54 -69.61 -58.64
N ASP A 235 74.58 -68.43 -59.27
CA ASP A 235 74.83 -68.32 -60.69
C ASP A 235 76.26 -68.73 -61.06
N ARG A 236 77.24 -68.47 -60.19
CA ARG A 236 78.59 -69.02 -60.29
C ARG A 236 78.58 -70.56 -60.25
N MET A 237 77.91 -71.16 -59.26
CA MET A 237 77.81 -72.62 -59.13
C MET A 237 77.07 -73.27 -60.31
N LYS A 238 76.02 -72.64 -60.83
CA LYS A 238 75.33 -73.10 -62.04
C LYS A 238 76.25 -73.08 -63.26
N ALA A 239 77.09 -72.05 -63.40
CA ALA A 239 78.08 -71.98 -64.48
C ALA A 239 79.11 -73.10 -64.35
N GLU A 240 79.58 -73.39 -63.13
CA GLU A 240 80.48 -74.52 -62.83
C GLU A 240 79.83 -75.87 -63.13
N LEU A 241 78.59 -76.10 -62.68
CA LEU A 241 77.84 -77.32 -62.99
C LEU A 241 77.63 -77.48 -64.50
N LYS A 242 77.31 -76.41 -65.22
CA LYS A 242 77.18 -76.43 -66.68
C LYS A 242 78.51 -76.84 -67.33
N ALA A 243 79.64 -76.31 -66.87
CA ALA A 243 80.96 -76.69 -67.36
C ALA A 243 81.28 -78.17 -67.07
N VAL A 244 80.94 -78.68 -65.88
CA VAL A 244 81.10 -80.09 -65.51
C VAL A 244 80.21 -81.00 -66.37
N CYS A 245 78.95 -80.62 -66.60
CA CYS A 245 78.04 -81.36 -67.46
C CYS A 245 78.51 -81.38 -68.92
N GLN A 246 79.01 -80.25 -69.44
CA GLN A 246 79.63 -80.19 -70.76
C GLN A 246 80.85 -81.12 -70.82
N ARG A 247 81.72 -81.07 -69.81
CA ARG A 247 82.89 -81.96 -69.73
C ARG A 247 82.50 -83.44 -69.65
N LYS A 248 81.43 -83.77 -68.90
CA LYS A 248 80.88 -85.12 -68.83
C LYS A 248 80.31 -85.56 -70.17
N ALA A 249 79.58 -84.69 -70.88
CA ALA A 249 79.05 -84.99 -72.20
C ALA A 249 80.17 -85.22 -73.22
N GLU A 250 81.24 -84.42 -73.19
CA GLU A 250 82.44 -84.64 -74.01
C GLU A 250 83.07 -86.02 -73.73
N LEU A 251 83.23 -86.39 -72.45
CA LEU A 251 83.74 -87.70 -72.06
C LEU A 251 82.80 -88.84 -72.48
N GLN A 252 81.48 -88.64 -72.39
CA GLN A 252 80.50 -89.62 -72.85
C GLN A 252 80.53 -89.80 -74.36
N GLN A 253 80.67 -88.72 -75.13
CA GLN A 253 80.86 -88.79 -76.58
C GLN A 253 82.15 -89.52 -76.93
N GLN A 254 83.23 -89.30 -76.16
CA GLN A 254 84.46 -90.07 -76.32
C GLN A 254 84.23 -91.56 -76.03
N HIS A 255 83.54 -91.90 -74.93
CA HIS A 255 83.16 -93.30 -74.64
C HIS A 255 82.25 -93.91 -75.69
N GLN A 256 81.27 -93.17 -76.23
CA GLN A 256 80.38 -93.66 -77.28
C GLN A 256 81.14 -93.91 -78.58
N ARG A 257 82.03 -93.01 -78.99
CA ARG A 257 82.91 -93.26 -80.14
C ARG A 257 83.73 -94.53 -79.95
N LEU A 258 84.30 -94.73 -78.76
CA LEU A 258 85.01 -95.97 -78.44
C LEU A 258 84.08 -97.19 -78.43
N LEU A 259 82.84 -97.07 -77.95
CA LEU A 259 81.85 -98.14 -77.97
C LEU A 259 81.36 -98.45 -79.39
N GLU A 260 81.16 -97.45 -80.23
CA GLU A 260 80.79 -97.60 -81.64
C GLU A 260 81.94 -98.27 -82.41
N GLU A 261 83.19 -97.86 -82.18
CA GLU A 261 84.37 -98.57 -82.69
C GLU A 261 84.39 -100.06 -82.24
N VAL A 262 83.93 -100.35 -81.02
CA VAL A 262 83.80 -101.74 -80.50
C VAL A 262 82.55 -102.45 -81.03
N ALA A 263 81.44 -101.76 -81.27
CA ALA A 263 80.17 -102.32 -81.72
C ALA A 263 80.14 -102.54 -83.24
N GLU A 264 80.81 -101.70 -84.03
CA GLU A 264 81.14 -101.95 -85.44
C GLU A 264 81.94 -103.26 -85.59
N SER A 265 82.64 -103.68 -84.53
CA SER A 265 83.31 -104.98 -84.48
C SER A 265 82.41 -106.15 -84.06
N ALA A 266 81.19 -105.92 -83.55
CA ALA A 266 80.51 -106.93 -82.72
C ALA A 266 79.04 -107.27 -82.99
N MET A 267 78.25 -106.63 -83.87
CA MET A 267 77.04 -107.26 -84.47
C MET A 267 76.28 -106.31 -85.41
N GLY A 268 76.10 -106.74 -86.67
CA GLY A 268 74.99 -106.31 -87.50
C GLY A 268 73.81 -107.27 -87.34
N ALA A 269 72.70 -106.81 -86.75
CA ALA A 269 71.35 -107.33 -86.97
C ALA A 269 70.33 -106.52 -86.13
N ALA A 270 69.48 -105.80 -86.87
CA ALA A 270 68.15 -105.31 -86.50
C ALA A 270 68.09 -104.32 -85.32
N GLU A 271 67.86 -103.03 -85.58
CA GLU A 271 66.54 -102.48 -85.93
C GLU A 271 65.55 -102.81 -84.80
N ASP A 272 64.95 -101.85 -84.12
CA ASP A 272 64.02 -100.97 -84.79
C ASP A 272 63.47 -99.96 -83.77
N THR A 273 63.10 -98.78 -84.27
CA THR A 273 61.85 -98.08 -83.91
C THR A 273 61.71 -97.47 -82.50
N LEU A 274 61.10 -96.32 -82.24
CA LEU A 274 60.24 -95.40 -83.00
C LEU A 274 60.13 -94.12 -82.15
N GLN A 275 60.28 -92.99 -82.82
CA GLN A 275 59.38 -91.83 -82.77
C GLN A 275 58.89 -91.26 -81.42
N GLU A 276 59.18 -89.97 -81.24
CA GLU A 276 58.20 -88.89 -80.93
C GLU A 276 56.73 -89.32 -80.71
N PRO A 277 56.00 -88.72 -79.73
CA PRO A 277 55.54 -87.34 -79.93
C PRO A 277 55.43 -86.48 -78.64
N PRO A 278 55.22 -85.16 -78.79
CA PRO A 278 55.14 -84.25 -77.65
C PRO A 278 53.80 -84.47 -76.95
N PRO A 279 53.75 -84.47 -75.61
CA PRO A 279 52.48 -84.21 -75.01
C PRO A 279 52.25 -82.71 -75.26
N SER A 280 51.16 -82.39 -75.93
CA SER A 280 50.51 -81.09 -75.87
C SER A 280 50.45 -80.53 -74.43
N SER A 281 50.71 -81.32 -73.39
CA SER A 281 50.88 -80.88 -72.01
C SER A 281 51.95 -79.81 -71.81
N SER A 282 53.06 -79.72 -72.57
CA SER A 282 54.07 -78.64 -72.36
C SER A 282 53.65 -77.30 -72.97
N LEU A 283 52.97 -77.33 -74.12
CA LEU A 283 52.35 -76.14 -74.72
C LEU A 283 51.09 -75.73 -73.94
N LEU A 284 50.28 -76.68 -73.47
CA LEU A 284 49.17 -76.41 -72.57
C LEU A 284 49.67 -75.89 -71.22
N LEU A 285 50.73 -76.45 -70.63
CA LEU A 285 51.32 -75.94 -69.38
C LEU A 285 51.88 -74.55 -69.56
N SER A 286 52.61 -74.28 -70.64
CA SER A 286 53.16 -72.93 -70.87
C SER A 286 52.08 -71.91 -71.22
N HIS A 287 51.03 -72.31 -71.95
CA HIS A 287 49.85 -71.47 -72.18
C HIS A 287 49.08 -71.22 -70.88
N LEU A 288 48.83 -72.25 -70.07
CA LEU A 288 48.19 -72.14 -68.76
C LEU A 288 49.03 -71.32 -67.79
N GLN A 289 50.36 -71.48 -67.76
CA GLN A 289 51.27 -70.68 -66.92
C GLN A 289 51.23 -69.20 -67.33
N ARG A 290 51.24 -68.91 -68.63
CA ARG A 290 51.14 -67.54 -69.14
C ARG A 290 49.76 -66.94 -68.86
N GLU A 291 48.69 -67.72 -69.01
CA GLU A 291 47.34 -67.32 -68.63
C GLU A 291 47.18 -67.10 -67.12
N VAL A 292 47.77 -67.96 -66.27
CA VAL A 292 47.77 -67.81 -64.81
C VAL A 292 48.56 -66.58 -64.40
N ALA A 293 49.73 -66.34 -65.02
CA ALA A 293 50.52 -65.14 -64.77
C ALA A 293 49.75 -63.87 -65.19
N ASN A 294 49.09 -63.88 -66.34
CA ASN A 294 48.25 -62.78 -66.82
C ASN A 294 47.04 -62.57 -65.90
N ARG A 295 46.31 -63.64 -65.53
CA ARG A 295 45.20 -63.57 -64.55
C ARG A 295 45.67 -63.06 -63.18
N LYS A 296 46.86 -63.45 -62.71
CA LYS A 296 47.44 -62.95 -61.45
C LYS A 296 47.83 -61.46 -61.53
N LYS A 297 48.26 -60.98 -62.69
CA LYS A 297 48.49 -59.54 -62.94
C LYS A 297 47.17 -58.78 -63.01
N SER A 298 46.19 -59.28 -63.75
CA SER A 298 44.85 -58.68 -63.82
C SER A 298 44.16 -58.67 -62.46
N LEU A 299 44.29 -59.72 -61.65
CA LEU A 299 43.79 -59.76 -60.27
C LEU A 299 44.48 -58.73 -59.37
N ARG A 300 45.82 -58.60 -59.44
CA ARG A 300 46.53 -57.56 -58.69
C ARG A 300 46.08 -56.16 -59.09
N HIS A 301 45.90 -55.91 -60.38
CA HIS A 301 45.39 -54.63 -60.86
C HIS A 301 43.95 -54.37 -60.40
N LEU A 302 43.08 -55.38 -60.46
CA LEU A 302 41.70 -55.29 -59.97
C LEU A 302 41.65 -55.05 -58.45
N MET A 303 42.48 -55.74 -57.67
CA MET A 303 42.58 -55.53 -56.22
C MET A 303 43.08 -54.12 -55.88
N GLN A 304 44.07 -53.63 -56.63
CA GLN A 304 44.57 -52.26 -56.47
C GLN A 304 43.49 -51.23 -56.85
N GLN A 305 42.77 -51.45 -57.95
CA GLN A 305 41.64 -50.61 -58.34
C GLN A 305 40.51 -50.64 -57.30
N GLN A 306 40.19 -51.79 -56.72
CA GLN A 306 39.19 -51.89 -55.64
C GLN A 306 39.65 -51.18 -54.37
N ARG A 307 40.94 -51.25 -54.02
CA ARG A 307 41.50 -50.51 -52.87
C ARG A 307 41.39 -49.00 -53.11
N LEU A 308 41.82 -48.52 -54.27
CA LEU A 308 41.72 -47.11 -54.64
C LEU A 308 40.26 -46.64 -54.73
N ALA A 309 39.34 -47.48 -55.21
CA ALA A 309 37.92 -47.18 -55.23
C ALA A 309 37.35 -47.04 -53.81
N LYS A 310 37.69 -47.94 -52.89
CA LYS A 310 37.29 -47.84 -51.48
C LYS A 310 37.87 -46.63 -50.77
N GLU A 311 39.15 -46.32 -51.01
CA GLU A 311 39.80 -45.11 -50.49
C GLU A 311 39.13 -43.84 -51.04
N ALA A 312 38.75 -43.83 -52.34
CA ALA A 312 38.00 -42.73 -52.94
C ALA A 312 36.58 -42.59 -52.37
N GLU A 313 35.84 -43.69 -52.20
CA GLU A 313 34.52 -43.70 -51.54
C GLU A 313 34.61 -43.18 -50.10
N TRP A 314 35.64 -43.57 -49.36
CA TRP A 314 35.88 -43.08 -48.00
C TRP A 314 36.18 -41.57 -47.99
N MET A 315 37.06 -41.10 -48.88
CA MET A 315 37.36 -39.67 -49.02
C MET A 315 36.12 -38.86 -49.46
N GLU A 316 35.27 -39.41 -50.33
CA GLU A 316 34.00 -38.78 -50.72
C GLU A 316 33.04 -38.68 -49.53
N ALA A 317 32.92 -39.73 -48.72
CA ALA A 317 32.11 -39.74 -47.50
C ALA A 317 32.62 -38.71 -46.48
N GLU A 318 33.91 -38.71 -46.16
CA GLU A 318 34.54 -37.77 -45.23
C GLU A 318 34.37 -36.32 -45.74
N SER A 319 34.58 -36.09 -47.04
CA SER A 319 34.36 -34.77 -47.64
C SER A 319 32.88 -34.34 -47.59
N ALA A 320 31.93 -35.29 -47.65
CA ALA A 320 30.51 -34.99 -47.52
C ALA A 320 30.15 -34.65 -46.07
N GLU A 321 30.75 -35.32 -45.08
CA GLU A 321 30.59 -34.98 -43.66
C GLU A 321 31.17 -33.60 -43.34
N LEU A 322 32.39 -33.31 -43.78
CA LEU A 322 33.00 -31.99 -43.63
C LEU A 322 32.13 -30.90 -44.27
N ARG A 323 31.61 -31.10 -45.49
CA ARG A 323 30.66 -30.16 -46.11
C ARG A 323 29.38 -29.95 -45.29
N ARG A 324 28.87 -31.00 -44.63
CA ARG A 324 27.70 -30.88 -43.73
C ARG A 324 28.05 -30.07 -42.48
N PHE A 325 29.18 -30.34 -41.85
CA PHE A 325 29.64 -29.58 -40.69
C PHE A 325 29.89 -28.11 -41.05
N THR A 326 30.54 -27.82 -42.18
CA THR A 326 30.71 -26.44 -42.66
C THR A 326 29.37 -25.76 -42.90
N ALA A 327 28.40 -26.43 -43.54
CA ALA A 327 27.06 -25.87 -43.76
C ALA A 327 26.29 -25.62 -42.46
N LEU A 328 26.46 -26.45 -41.42
CA LEU A 328 25.88 -26.22 -40.10
C LEU A 328 26.53 -25.03 -39.40
N ALA A 329 27.87 -24.96 -39.41
CA ALA A 329 28.62 -23.85 -38.84
C ALA A 329 28.28 -22.52 -39.53
N GLU A 330 28.13 -22.50 -40.85
CA GLU A 330 27.69 -21.32 -41.61
C GLU A 330 26.28 -20.88 -41.21
N ARG A 331 25.34 -21.81 -40.98
CA ARG A 331 23.99 -21.49 -40.52
C ARG A 331 23.99 -20.91 -39.10
N GLU A 332 24.81 -21.45 -38.21
CA GLU A 332 24.96 -20.92 -36.85
C GLU A 332 25.60 -19.53 -36.87
N ALA A 333 26.65 -19.33 -37.67
CA ALA A 333 27.25 -18.02 -37.88
C ALA A 333 26.24 -17.00 -38.43
N GLN A 334 25.37 -17.40 -39.37
CA GLN A 334 24.29 -16.56 -39.87
C GLN A 334 23.25 -16.21 -38.79
N ARG A 335 22.88 -17.16 -37.92
CA ARG A 335 21.97 -16.92 -36.79
C ARG A 335 22.57 -15.94 -35.78
N LEU A 336 23.84 -16.12 -35.43
CA LEU A 336 24.56 -15.19 -34.54
C LEU A 336 24.71 -13.79 -35.18
N ALA A 337 24.92 -13.72 -36.49
CA ALA A 337 24.94 -12.46 -37.24
C ALA A 337 23.56 -11.77 -37.27
N GLN A 338 22.46 -12.52 -37.34
CA GLN A 338 21.11 -11.98 -37.24
C GLN A 338 20.82 -11.47 -35.82
N PHE A 339 21.12 -12.28 -34.81
CA PHE A 339 20.93 -11.91 -33.41
C PHE A 339 21.73 -10.66 -33.02
N SER A 340 22.98 -10.54 -33.48
CA SER A 340 23.80 -9.34 -33.24
C SER A 340 23.24 -8.09 -33.94
N ARG A 341 22.63 -8.23 -35.12
CA ARG A 341 21.91 -7.12 -35.78
C ARG A 341 20.67 -6.72 -34.99
N GLU A 342 19.86 -7.67 -34.55
CA GLU A 342 18.67 -7.41 -33.72
C GLU A 342 19.03 -6.68 -32.42
N LEU A 343 20.09 -7.14 -31.73
CA LEU A 343 20.62 -6.45 -30.55
C LEU A 343 21.10 -5.03 -30.88
N SER A 344 21.79 -4.85 -32.00
CA SER A 344 22.25 -3.52 -32.43
C SER A 344 21.09 -2.58 -32.73
N ASP A 345 20.03 -3.09 -33.36
CA ASP A 345 18.80 -2.33 -33.65
C ASP A 345 18.02 -2.00 -32.38
N GLN A 346 17.95 -2.92 -31.41
CA GLN A 346 17.36 -2.67 -30.09
C GLN A 346 18.14 -1.60 -29.32
N VAL A 347 19.47 -1.69 -29.28
CA VAL A 347 20.32 -0.67 -28.66
C VAL A 347 20.07 0.68 -29.34
N ARG A 348 20.09 0.72 -30.68
CA ARG A 348 19.83 1.94 -31.46
C ARG A 348 18.44 2.53 -31.20
N ALA A 349 17.41 1.72 -30.95
CA ALA A 349 16.06 2.18 -30.62
C ALA A 349 15.95 2.70 -29.18
N VAL A 350 16.68 2.10 -28.24
CA VAL A 350 16.64 2.46 -26.81
C VAL A 350 17.53 3.66 -26.49
N THR A 351 18.67 3.86 -27.18
CA THR A 351 19.56 5.00 -26.97
C THR A 351 18.84 6.37 -26.98
N PRO A 352 18.00 6.73 -27.98
CA PRO A 352 17.32 8.03 -27.97
C PRO A 352 16.27 8.14 -26.86
N LEU A 353 15.66 7.04 -26.41
CA LEU A 353 14.73 7.06 -25.28
C LEU A 353 15.48 7.34 -23.97
N LEU A 354 16.65 6.73 -23.79
CA LEU A 354 17.53 7.00 -22.65
C LEU A 354 18.06 8.44 -22.69
N GLU A 355 18.41 8.95 -23.87
CA GLU A 355 18.79 10.35 -24.03
C GLU A 355 17.62 11.29 -23.72
N ALA A 356 16.39 11.01 -24.17
CA ALA A 356 15.22 11.81 -23.85
C ALA A 356 14.96 11.84 -22.33
N VAL A 357 14.95 10.67 -21.67
CA VAL A 357 14.81 10.58 -20.20
C VAL A 357 15.92 11.34 -19.50
N LYS A 358 17.15 11.30 -20.02
CA LYS A 358 18.26 12.08 -19.47
C LYS A 358 18.03 13.59 -19.60
N HIS A 359 17.52 14.08 -20.74
CA HIS A 359 17.19 15.50 -20.92
C HIS A 359 16.04 15.91 -20.01
N ASP A 360 14.99 15.09 -19.87
CA ASP A 360 13.87 15.37 -18.96
C ASP A 360 14.33 15.47 -17.50
N VAL A 361 15.24 14.58 -17.07
CA VAL A 361 15.85 14.65 -15.74
C VAL A 361 16.66 15.92 -15.56
N GLN A 362 17.44 16.34 -16.56
CA GLN A 362 18.20 17.60 -16.51
C GLN A 362 17.30 18.83 -16.45
N GLN A 363 16.19 18.85 -17.20
CA GLN A 363 15.21 19.94 -17.14
C GLN A 363 14.56 20.02 -15.75
N LEU A 364 14.18 18.87 -15.17
CA LEU A 364 13.65 18.83 -13.81
C LEU A 364 14.69 19.28 -12.76
N GLU A 365 15.97 18.99 -12.97
CA GLU A 365 17.06 19.49 -12.11
C GLU A 365 17.20 21.02 -12.23
N GLU A 366 17.14 21.59 -13.43
CA GLU A 366 17.18 23.05 -13.67
C GLU A 366 15.96 23.77 -13.08
N GLU A 367 14.74 23.25 -13.28
CA GLU A 367 13.51 23.79 -12.67
C GLU A 367 13.57 23.76 -11.14
N MET A 368 14.16 22.70 -10.57
CA MET A 368 14.39 22.58 -9.13
C MET A 368 15.43 23.58 -8.61
N GLU A 369 16.41 23.97 -9.42
CA GLU A 369 17.36 25.04 -9.09
C GLU A 369 16.75 26.43 -9.20
N GLU A 370 15.90 26.71 -10.19
CA GLU A 370 15.18 27.99 -10.31
C GLU A 370 14.18 28.25 -9.16
N LEU A 371 13.66 27.18 -8.54
CA LEU A 371 12.76 27.27 -7.38
C LEU A 371 13.48 27.52 -6.05
N ARG A 372 14.83 27.48 -6.00
CA ARG A 372 15.64 27.77 -4.81
C ARG A 372 16.10 29.22 -4.78
#